data_AF-A0A803PMD8-F1
#
_entry.id   AF-A0A803PMD8-F1
#
_cell.length_a   1.000
_cell.length_b   1.000
_cell.length_c   1.000
_cell.angle_alpha   90.00
_cell.angle_beta   90.00
_cell.angle_gamma   90.00
#
_symmetry.space_group_name_H-M   'P 1'
#
loop_
_entity.id
_entity.type
_entity.pdbx_description
1 polymer ?
#
loop_
_entity_poly.entity_id
_entity_poly.type
_entity_poly.pdbx_seq_one_letter_code
_entity_poly.pdbx_strand_id
1 'polypeptide(L)'
;MALVSVFLEIFRRPTIVEVLASSSSPPTSSSLYFASMPSLNSLKFQLPSCVSWGSEDGIQENALAEPAMVNSDSGSSRPANEIASIVNGNDLEHLCRIVEEKDGGPAWIKMMDRSTQTMGYQAWRRDPETGPPQYRSRTVFEDASPELVRDFFWDDEFRMKWDDMLIHASILEECPTTGAMVVQWVRKFPFFCSDREYLIGRRIWQSGQAYYCVTKGIPYPSVPRRSKPRRVDLYYSSWCIRPVESRRGDGLMTSCEVLLFHHEDMGIPWELAKLGVRQGMWGAVKKIEPGLRKYQKARASGEPFSRCAHLAHINTKVSADYLKTIENDCQDSSVVEEHNNTLEKQEGKSIPKLLVIGGAVLLACSLDQGLLTKAVIFGVARRFAKIGRRL
;
A
#
# COMPACT_ATOMS: atom_id res chain seq x y z
N MET A 1 2.53 1.91 -2.00
CA MET A 1 3.95 2.17 -1.63
C MET A 1 4.51 1.22 -0.56
N ALA A 2 3.86 1.05 0.59
CA ALA A 2 4.31 0.16 1.67
C ALA A 2 3.80 -1.29 1.58
N LEU A 3 3.33 -1.74 0.40
CA LEU A 3 2.88 -3.12 0.16
C LEU A 3 3.96 -3.97 -0.47
N VAL A 4 4.57 -3.46 -1.54
CA VAL A 4 5.59 -4.15 -2.33
C VAL A 4 6.90 -4.31 -1.55
N SER A 5 7.35 -3.25 -0.86
CA SER A 5 8.59 -3.25 -0.07
C SER A 5 8.60 -4.29 1.05
N VAL A 6 7.43 -4.81 1.40
CA VAL A 6 7.25 -5.72 2.52
C VAL A 6 7.57 -7.16 2.16
N PHE A 7 7.21 -7.56 0.96
CA PHE A 7 7.45 -8.92 0.52
C PHE A 7 8.94 -9.27 0.54
N LEU A 8 9.81 -8.33 0.19
CA LEU A 8 11.25 -8.59 0.22
C LEU A 8 11.82 -8.73 1.63
N GLU A 9 11.19 -8.12 2.63
CA GLU A 9 11.63 -8.24 4.02
C GLU A 9 11.16 -9.55 4.67
N ILE A 10 10.02 -10.11 4.22
CA ILE A 10 9.54 -11.45 4.60
C ILE A 10 10.49 -12.54 4.10
N PHE A 11 10.88 -12.51 2.82
CA PHE A 11 11.72 -13.55 2.22
C PHE A 11 13.22 -13.36 2.46
N ARG A 12 13.64 -12.23 3.03
CA ARG A 12 15.00 -12.06 3.60
C ARG A 12 15.15 -12.71 4.97
N ARG A 13 14.06 -13.07 5.66
CA ARG A 13 14.14 -13.81 6.93
C ARG A 13 14.37 -15.30 6.64
N PRO A 14 15.44 -15.91 7.16
CA PRO A 14 15.82 -17.29 6.86
C PRO A 14 14.72 -18.32 7.20
N THR A 15 13.80 -17.98 8.10
CA THR A 15 12.78 -18.90 8.64
C THR A 15 11.67 -19.30 7.65
N ILE A 16 11.38 -18.52 6.60
CA ILE A 16 10.26 -18.83 5.67
C ILE A 16 10.72 -19.67 4.47
N VAL A 17 11.99 -19.53 4.06
CA VAL A 17 12.58 -20.34 2.98
C VAL A 17 12.64 -21.82 3.37
N GLU A 18 12.85 -22.11 4.66
CA GLU A 18 12.88 -23.49 5.18
C GLU A 18 11.48 -24.12 5.33
N VAL A 19 10.45 -23.31 5.60
CA VAL A 19 9.06 -23.79 5.77
C VAL A 19 8.42 -24.14 4.42
N LEU A 20 8.81 -23.47 3.33
CA LEU A 20 8.31 -23.78 1.99
C LEU A 20 9.10 -24.89 1.28
N ALA A 21 10.29 -25.24 1.77
CA ALA A 21 11.14 -26.29 1.20
C ALA A 21 10.97 -27.67 1.85
N SER A 22 10.17 -27.81 2.93
CA SER A 22 10.11 -29.04 3.72
C SER A 22 8.82 -29.86 3.58
N SER A 23 7.88 -29.48 2.71
CA SER A 23 6.64 -30.26 2.50
C SER A 23 6.76 -31.25 1.33
N SER A 24 7.62 -32.27 1.45
CA SER A 24 7.51 -33.50 0.64
C SER A 24 8.36 -34.66 1.19
N SER A 25 7.83 -35.45 2.13
CA SER A 25 8.02 -36.93 2.24
C SER A 25 7.39 -37.50 3.53
N PRO A 26 6.95 -38.79 3.53
CA PRO A 26 6.18 -39.41 4.63
C PRO A 26 7.07 -40.11 5.68
N PRO A 27 6.50 -40.57 6.83
CA PRO A 27 7.30 -40.89 8.02
C PRO A 27 7.70 -42.36 8.10
N THR A 28 8.90 -42.61 8.63
CA THR A 28 9.28 -43.89 9.25
C THR A 28 9.98 -43.65 10.59
N SER A 29 9.75 -44.60 11.49
CA SER A 29 9.83 -44.55 12.95
C SER A 29 11.21 -44.82 13.58
N SER A 30 11.28 -44.55 14.89
CA SER A 30 12.19 -45.07 15.96
C SER A 30 13.66 -44.62 15.91
N SER A 31 14.37 -44.30 17.00
CA SER A 31 14.11 -44.27 18.45
C SER A 31 15.28 -43.56 19.16
N LEU A 32 14.96 -42.83 20.24
CA LEU A 32 15.72 -42.48 21.47
C LEU A 32 17.26 -42.55 21.47
N TYR A 33 17.93 -41.49 21.94
CA TYR A 33 18.78 -41.49 23.16
C TYR A 33 19.17 -40.06 23.57
N PHE A 34 19.40 -39.90 24.87
CA PHE A 34 19.59 -38.67 25.64
C PHE A 34 21.02 -38.10 25.55
N ALA A 35 21.08 -36.79 25.83
CA ALA A 35 22.11 -36.07 26.62
C ALA A 35 23.21 -35.24 25.92
N SER A 36 23.39 -34.07 26.54
CA SER A 36 24.61 -33.27 26.69
C SER A 36 24.83 -32.12 25.70
N MET A 37 24.67 -30.90 26.21
CA MET A 37 25.34 -29.71 25.68
C MET A 37 26.80 -29.69 26.17
N PRO A 38 27.73 -29.26 25.32
CA PRO A 38 28.71 -28.30 25.79
C PRO A 38 28.91 -27.11 24.84
N SER A 39 29.49 -26.09 25.45
CA SER A 39 29.77 -24.73 25.02
C SER A 39 30.75 -24.57 23.84
N LEU A 40 30.59 -23.42 23.15
CA LEU A 40 31.59 -22.52 22.54
C LEU A 40 32.88 -23.12 21.96
N ASN A 41 33.07 -22.99 20.64
CA ASN A 41 34.06 -22.04 20.08
C ASN A 41 34.04 -21.97 18.54
N SER A 42 34.34 -20.75 18.07
CA SER A 42 34.63 -20.32 16.70
C SER A 42 35.68 -21.20 16.01
N LEU A 43 35.47 -21.56 14.74
CA LEU A 43 36.54 -21.81 13.76
C LEU A 43 36.08 -21.55 12.32
N LYS A 44 36.98 -20.92 11.57
CA LYS A 44 36.95 -20.55 10.14
C LYS A 44 37.18 -21.77 9.23
N PHE A 45 36.99 -21.51 7.92
CA PHE A 45 37.40 -22.26 6.71
C PHE A 45 36.38 -23.33 6.28
N GLN A 46 36.14 -23.65 5.01
CA GLN A 46 36.77 -23.31 3.73
C GLN A 46 35.75 -23.64 2.60
N LEU A 47 35.70 -22.86 1.52
CA LEU A 47 34.95 -23.20 0.30
C LEU A 47 35.65 -24.35 -0.47
N PRO A 48 34.90 -25.30 -1.07
CA PRO A 48 35.50 -26.24 -2.02
C PRO A 48 35.59 -25.63 -3.42
N SER A 49 36.78 -25.73 -3.99
CA SER A 49 37.09 -25.61 -5.42
C SER A 49 36.87 -26.94 -6.14
N CYS A 50 36.56 -26.86 -7.45
CA CYS A 50 36.79 -27.85 -8.53
C CYS A 50 35.70 -27.69 -9.60
N VAL A 51 35.88 -27.68 -10.92
CA VAL A 51 36.99 -27.58 -11.89
C VAL A 51 36.28 -27.21 -13.22
N SER A 52 36.91 -26.46 -14.12
CA SER A 52 36.60 -26.55 -15.55
C SER A 52 37.87 -26.39 -16.38
N TRP A 53 37.97 -27.31 -17.33
CA TRP A 53 39.07 -27.68 -18.20
C TRP A 53 39.34 -26.59 -19.25
N GLY A 54 40.61 -26.27 -19.49
CA GLY A 54 41.03 -25.38 -20.56
C GLY A 54 41.34 -26.12 -21.88
N SER A 55 41.28 -25.38 -22.98
CA SER A 55 42.27 -25.46 -24.06
C SER A 55 42.25 -24.16 -24.88
N GLU A 56 43.39 -23.47 -24.83
CA GLU A 56 44.15 -22.75 -25.88
C GLU A 56 43.66 -22.87 -27.35
N ASP A 57 43.90 -21.97 -28.29
CA ASP A 57 44.49 -20.61 -28.40
C ASP A 57 44.23 -20.15 -29.85
N GLY A 58 44.27 -18.85 -30.18
CA GLY A 58 44.17 -18.42 -31.59
C GLY A 58 43.82 -16.94 -31.83
N ILE A 59 44.84 -16.15 -32.11
CA ILE A 59 44.84 -14.72 -32.44
C ILE A 59 44.33 -14.44 -33.87
N GLN A 60 43.46 -13.44 -34.06
CA GLN A 60 43.57 -12.50 -35.20
C GLN A 60 42.83 -11.17 -34.97
N GLU A 61 43.57 -10.09 -35.15
CA GLU A 61 43.20 -8.67 -35.16
C GLU A 61 42.56 -8.26 -36.50
N ASN A 62 41.51 -7.42 -36.49
CA ASN A 62 41.34 -6.33 -37.48
C ASN A 62 40.11 -5.43 -37.26
N ALA A 63 40.39 -4.12 -37.33
CA ALA A 63 39.64 -3.02 -37.97
C ALA A 63 38.38 -2.39 -37.32
N LEU A 64 38.50 -1.07 -37.14
CA LEU A 64 37.52 -0.05 -36.78
C LEU A 64 36.34 0.06 -37.76
N ALA A 65 35.14 0.33 -37.24
CA ALA A 65 34.08 1.06 -37.94
C ALA A 65 33.19 1.80 -36.93
N GLU A 66 33.01 3.12 -37.12
CA GLU A 66 32.07 3.97 -36.36
C GLU A 66 30.60 3.58 -36.59
N PRO A 67 29.69 3.81 -35.63
CA PRO A 67 28.27 3.68 -35.88
C PRO A 67 27.71 4.97 -36.51
N ALA A 68 27.13 4.82 -37.70
CA ALA A 68 26.38 5.83 -38.40
C ALA A 68 25.17 6.33 -37.57
N MET A 69 25.01 7.65 -37.53
CA MET A 69 23.83 8.34 -37.01
C MET A 69 22.57 7.86 -37.73
N VAL A 70 21.63 7.31 -36.96
CA VAL A 70 20.24 7.15 -37.41
C VAL A 70 19.42 8.25 -36.73
N ASN A 71 18.97 9.19 -37.56
CA ASN A 71 18.04 10.25 -37.21
C ASN A 71 16.81 9.67 -36.51
N SER A 72 16.61 10.07 -35.25
CA SER A 72 15.34 9.86 -34.54
C SER A 72 14.38 10.94 -34.98
N ASP A 73 13.52 10.59 -35.93
CA ASP A 73 12.43 11.47 -36.33
C ASP A 73 11.15 11.16 -35.54
N SER A 74 10.77 12.18 -34.75
CA SER A 74 9.40 12.60 -34.48
C SER A 74 8.47 11.61 -33.75
N GLY A 75 8.63 11.53 -32.43
CA GLY A 75 7.54 11.16 -31.54
C GLY A 75 6.48 12.26 -31.57
N SER A 76 5.29 11.96 -32.08
CA SER A 76 4.11 12.83 -31.96
C SER A 76 3.82 13.03 -30.48
N SER A 77 4.20 14.21 -29.95
CA SER A 77 3.81 14.61 -28.60
C SER A 77 2.32 14.93 -28.62
N ARG A 78 1.57 14.30 -27.71
CA ARG A 78 0.17 14.67 -27.49
C ARG A 78 0.10 16.15 -27.10
N PRO A 79 -0.91 16.90 -27.56
CA PRO A 79 -1.08 18.27 -27.13
C PRO A 79 -1.20 18.33 -25.60
N ALA A 80 -0.61 19.35 -24.97
CA ALA A 80 -0.54 19.47 -23.51
C ALA A 80 -1.90 19.35 -22.80
N ASN A 81 -2.99 19.69 -23.49
CA ASN A 81 -4.36 19.56 -23.02
C ASN A 81 -4.80 18.09 -22.83
N GLU A 82 -4.34 17.18 -23.69
CA GLU A 82 -4.64 15.75 -23.55
C GLU A 82 -3.94 15.18 -22.31
N ILE A 83 -2.66 15.52 -22.09
CA ILE A 83 -1.91 15.09 -20.90
C ILE A 83 -2.56 15.61 -19.62
N ALA A 84 -2.98 16.89 -19.62
CA ALA A 84 -3.69 17.49 -18.49
C ALA A 84 -5.03 16.82 -18.18
N SER A 85 -5.67 16.20 -19.17
CA SER A 85 -6.96 15.51 -19.01
C SER A 85 -6.84 14.10 -18.42
N ILE A 86 -5.64 13.50 -18.45
CA ILE A 86 -5.37 12.15 -17.94
C ILE A 86 -5.71 12.07 -16.45
N VAL A 87 -5.25 13.06 -15.67
CA VAL A 87 -5.60 13.22 -14.25
C VAL A 87 -6.28 14.57 -14.09
N ASN A 88 -7.58 14.56 -13.80
CA ASN A 88 -8.47 15.71 -13.93
C ASN A 88 -9.27 16.00 -12.64
N GLY A 89 -10.22 16.92 -12.70
CA GLY A 89 -11.01 17.37 -11.55
C GLY A 89 -11.73 16.24 -10.82
N ASN A 90 -12.25 15.24 -11.55
CA ASN A 90 -12.94 14.11 -10.95
C ASN A 90 -12.00 13.27 -10.05
N ASP A 91 -10.72 13.19 -10.40
CA ASP A 91 -9.72 12.52 -9.60
C ASP A 91 -9.44 13.29 -8.29
N LEU A 92 -9.44 14.62 -8.35
CA LEU A 92 -9.34 15.48 -7.17
C LEU A 92 -10.57 15.33 -6.27
N GLU A 93 -11.77 15.40 -6.83
CA GLU A 93 -13.03 15.20 -6.10
C GLU A 93 -13.09 13.84 -5.40
N HIS A 94 -12.63 12.79 -6.09
CA HIS A 94 -12.51 11.45 -5.50
C HIS A 94 -11.52 11.44 -4.31
N LEU A 95 -10.35 12.06 -4.47
CA LEU A 95 -9.38 12.19 -3.38
C LEU A 95 -9.96 12.96 -2.19
N CYS A 96 -10.63 14.08 -2.42
CA CYS A 96 -11.30 14.85 -1.36
C CYS A 96 -12.31 14.00 -0.59
N ARG A 97 -13.17 13.26 -1.30
CA ARG A 97 -14.13 12.34 -0.65
C ARG A 97 -13.46 11.28 0.20
N ILE A 98 -12.37 10.68 -0.28
CA ILE A 98 -11.65 9.65 0.48
C ILE A 98 -10.92 10.26 1.69
N VAL A 99 -10.36 11.47 1.59
CA VAL A 99 -9.71 12.18 2.71
C VAL A 99 -10.69 12.39 3.86
N GLU A 100 -11.93 12.77 3.53
CA GLU A 100 -13.01 12.98 4.49
C GLU A 100 -13.78 11.71 4.86
N GLU A 101 -13.35 10.53 4.38
CA GLU A 101 -14.01 9.24 4.61
C GLU A 101 -15.49 9.21 4.14
N LYS A 102 -15.83 10.03 3.14
CA LYS A 102 -17.15 10.15 2.50
C LYS A 102 -17.22 9.46 1.14
N ASP A 103 -16.32 8.52 0.86
CA ASP A 103 -16.23 7.87 -0.44
C ASP A 103 -17.20 6.69 -0.62
N GLY A 104 -18.00 6.38 0.40
CA GLY A 104 -18.98 5.28 0.39
C GLY A 104 -18.36 3.88 0.50
N GLY A 105 -17.04 3.78 0.66
CA GLY A 105 -16.35 2.50 0.83
C GLY A 105 -16.54 1.90 2.23
N PRO A 106 -16.16 0.61 2.43
CA PRO A 106 -16.23 -0.02 3.74
C PRO A 106 -15.38 0.69 4.79
N ALA A 107 -15.68 0.43 6.06
CA ALA A 107 -14.92 1.00 7.18
C ALA A 107 -13.44 0.60 7.17
N TRP A 108 -12.58 1.54 7.54
CA TRP A 108 -11.14 1.33 7.65
C TRP A 108 -10.78 0.53 8.92
N ILE A 109 -10.09 -0.60 8.75
CA ILE A 109 -9.63 -1.45 9.86
C ILE A 109 -8.19 -1.08 10.20
N LYS A 110 -7.95 -0.58 11.42
CA LYS A 110 -6.61 -0.21 11.89
C LYS A 110 -5.69 -1.44 11.90
N MET A 111 -4.51 -1.30 11.30
CA MET A 111 -3.53 -2.37 11.18
C MET A 111 -2.17 -2.04 11.79
N MET A 112 -1.84 -0.76 11.98
CA MET A 112 -0.57 -0.33 12.53
C MET A 112 -0.68 1.01 13.25
N ASP A 113 0.09 1.14 14.33
CA ASP A 113 0.38 2.40 15.02
C ASP A 113 1.82 2.32 15.54
N ARG A 114 2.72 3.12 14.97
CA ARG A 114 4.15 3.11 15.25
C ARG A 114 4.69 4.52 15.19
N SER A 115 5.76 4.78 15.93
CA SER A 115 6.48 6.03 15.89
C SER A 115 7.98 5.83 16.03
N THR A 116 8.73 6.79 15.51
CA THR A 116 10.10 7.12 15.90
C THR A 116 10.07 8.46 16.61
N GLN A 117 11.23 9.00 16.97
CA GLN A 117 11.34 10.33 17.57
C GLN A 117 10.85 11.45 16.65
N THR A 118 11.00 11.31 15.34
CA THR A 118 10.73 12.36 14.34
C THR A 118 9.64 11.99 13.34
N MET A 119 9.09 10.77 13.42
CA MET A 119 8.07 10.27 12.50
C MET A 119 6.97 9.51 13.26
N GLY A 120 5.71 9.80 12.97
CA GLY A 120 4.54 9.04 13.44
C GLY A 120 3.90 8.35 12.26
N TYR A 121 3.43 7.12 12.43
CA TYR A 121 2.83 6.34 11.36
C TYR A 121 1.67 5.49 11.85
N GLN A 122 0.53 5.67 11.23
CA GLN A 122 -0.66 4.87 11.42
C GLN A 122 -1.12 4.32 10.08
N ALA A 123 -1.64 3.11 10.06
CA ALA A 123 -2.17 2.50 8.84
C ALA A 123 -3.46 1.74 9.10
N TRP A 124 -4.29 1.72 8.06
CA TRP A 124 -5.56 1.02 7.99
C TRP A 124 -5.69 0.29 6.67
N ARG A 125 -6.57 -0.71 6.65
CA ARG A 125 -6.92 -1.50 5.47
C ARG A 125 -8.44 -1.67 5.41
N ARG A 126 -8.99 -1.74 4.20
CA ARG A 126 -10.34 -2.26 3.96
C ARG A 126 -10.34 -3.19 2.76
N ASP A 127 -11.28 -4.12 2.73
CA ASP A 127 -11.47 -5.07 1.64
C ASP A 127 -12.81 -4.72 0.96
N PRO A 128 -12.81 -4.10 -0.24
CA PRO A 128 -14.05 -3.87 -0.99
C PRO A 128 -14.62 -5.19 -1.53
N GLU A 129 -15.92 -5.21 -1.86
CA GLU A 129 -16.57 -6.38 -2.46
C GLU A 129 -15.92 -6.77 -3.80
N THR A 130 -15.53 -5.75 -4.58
CA THR A 130 -14.87 -5.91 -5.87
C THR A 130 -13.53 -5.17 -5.87
N GLY A 131 -12.50 -5.85 -6.37
CA GLY A 131 -11.17 -5.26 -6.54
C GLY A 131 -10.20 -5.52 -5.38
N PRO A 132 -8.94 -5.05 -5.49
CA PRO A 132 -7.89 -5.37 -4.54
C PRO A 132 -8.11 -4.71 -3.17
N PRO A 133 -7.48 -5.23 -2.11
CA PRO A 133 -7.46 -4.60 -0.81
C PRO A 133 -6.95 -3.16 -0.91
N GLN A 134 -7.61 -2.26 -0.19
CA GLN A 134 -7.27 -0.84 -0.16
C GLN A 134 -6.60 -0.48 1.16
N TYR A 135 -5.65 0.44 1.09
CA TYR A 135 -4.83 0.84 2.22
C TYR A 135 -4.84 2.35 2.40
N ARG A 136 -4.90 2.76 3.66
CA ARG A 136 -4.78 4.14 4.10
C ARG A 136 -3.63 4.22 5.09
N SER A 137 -2.85 5.29 5.03
CA SER A 137 -1.91 5.61 6.10
C SER A 137 -1.89 7.08 6.42
N ARG A 138 -1.59 7.40 7.68
CA ARG A 138 -1.30 8.74 8.16
C ARG A 138 0.14 8.75 8.65
N THR A 139 0.97 9.58 8.04
CA THR A 139 2.35 9.81 8.45
C THR A 139 2.52 11.24 8.91
N VAL A 140 3.18 11.48 10.04
CA VAL A 140 3.54 12.82 10.50
C VAL A 140 5.06 12.90 10.60
N PHE A 141 5.65 13.83 9.85
CA PHE A 141 7.08 14.15 9.89
C PHE A 141 7.28 15.44 10.70
N GLU A 142 8.07 15.37 11.76
CA GLU A 142 8.46 16.55 12.52
C GLU A 142 9.46 17.40 11.72
N ASP A 143 9.48 18.71 11.94
CA ASP A 143 10.48 19.63 11.37
C ASP A 143 10.58 19.53 9.82
N ALA A 144 9.43 19.47 9.14
CA ALA A 144 9.32 19.32 7.70
C ALA A 144 8.15 20.15 7.16
N SER A 145 8.37 20.91 6.09
CA SER A 145 7.29 21.68 5.45
C SER A 145 6.51 20.84 4.43
N PRO A 146 5.23 21.16 4.16
CA PRO A 146 4.45 20.54 3.11
C PRO A 146 5.10 20.60 1.72
N GLU A 147 5.76 21.71 1.37
CA GLU A 147 6.47 21.90 0.09
C GLU A 147 7.61 20.89 -0.05
N LEU A 148 8.42 20.74 1.00
CA LEU A 148 9.57 19.84 0.99
C LEU A 148 9.13 18.39 0.89
N VAL A 149 8.07 18.03 1.62
CA VAL A 149 7.50 16.67 1.60
C VAL A 149 6.84 16.37 0.25
N ARG A 150 6.13 17.35 -0.35
CA ARG A 150 5.59 17.26 -1.71
C ARG A 150 6.69 16.94 -2.71
N ASP A 151 7.75 17.75 -2.73
CA ASP A 151 8.86 17.59 -3.67
C ASP A 151 9.52 16.22 -3.49
N PHE A 152 9.81 15.83 -2.24
CA PHE A 152 10.40 14.54 -1.92
C PHE A 152 9.59 13.33 -2.43
N PHE A 153 8.26 13.37 -2.33
CA PHE A 153 7.41 12.29 -2.83
C PHE A 153 7.23 12.30 -4.35
N TRP A 154 7.42 13.45 -5.00
CA TRP A 154 7.28 13.60 -6.45
C TRP A 154 8.57 13.35 -7.22
N ASP A 155 9.73 13.47 -6.56
CA ASP A 155 11.07 13.36 -7.14
C ASP A 155 11.52 11.91 -7.34
N ASP A 156 11.21 11.32 -8.50
CA ASP A 156 11.58 9.93 -8.83
C ASP A 156 13.09 9.72 -8.94
N GLU A 157 13.83 10.71 -9.44
CA GLU A 157 15.28 10.65 -9.57
C GLU A 157 15.94 10.58 -8.19
N PHE A 158 15.45 11.39 -7.24
CA PHE A 158 15.90 11.29 -5.85
C PHE A 158 15.39 10.02 -5.17
N ARG A 159 14.18 9.55 -5.51
CA ARG A 159 13.59 8.33 -4.97
C ARG A 159 14.50 7.12 -5.16
N MET A 160 15.14 6.98 -6.32
CA MET A 160 16.09 5.90 -6.61
C MET A 160 17.34 5.92 -5.70
N LYS A 161 17.66 7.05 -5.04
CA LYS A 161 18.79 7.16 -4.10
C LYS A 161 18.50 6.54 -2.72
N TRP A 162 17.24 6.28 -2.38
CA TRP A 162 16.85 5.78 -1.05
C TRP A 162 15.86 4.62 -1.05
N ASP A 163 15.08 4.44 -2.12
CA ASP A 163 14.18 3.30 -2.30
C ASP A 163 14.75 2.30 -3.30
N ASP A 164 15.36 1.24 -2.77
CA ASP A 164 15.93 0.13 -3.54
C ASP A 164 14.92 -0.55 -4.49
N MET A 165 13.62 -0.28 -4.31
CA MET A 165 12.55 -0.88 -5.11
C MET A 165 12.28 -0.17 -6.42
N LEU A 166 12.61 1.11 -6.55
CA LEU A 166 12.45 1.81 -7.81
C LEU A 166 13.74 1.63 -8.62
N ILE A 167 13.72 0.73 -9.60
CA ILE A 167 14.93 0.40 -10.39
C ILE A 167 14.97 1.15 -11.72
N HIS A 168 13.83 1.66 -12.19
CA HIS A 168 13.72 2.52 -13.37
C HIS A 168 12.60 3.53 -13.16
N ALA A 169 12.84 4.78 -13.56
CA ALA A 169 11.83 5.80 -13.69
C ALA A 169 12.15 6.70 -14.89
N SER A 170 11.17 6.97 -15.74
CA SER A 170 11.32 7.89 -16.87
C SER A 170 10.02 8.63 -17.14
N ILE A 171 10.12 9.95 -17.29
CA ILE A 171 9.02 10.79 -17.77
C ILE A 171 8.84 10.50 -19.27
N LEU A 172 7.63 10.10 -19.67
CA LEU A 172 7.26 9.84 -21.05
C LEU A 172 6.63 11.08 -21.69
N GLU A 173 5.77 11.78 -20.94
CA GLU A 173 5.10 13.01 -21.36
C GLU A 173 4.91 13.93 -20.14
N GLU A 174 4.86 15.23 -20.37
CA GLU A 174 4.66 16.24 -19.33
C GLU A 174 3.81 17.41 -19.84
N CYS A 175 3.01 17.99 -18.95
CA CYS A 175 2.21 19.17 -19.21
C CYS A 175 2.78 20.36 -18.41
N PRO A 176 3.47 21.31 -19.04
CA PRO A 176 4.10 22.43 -18.33
C PRO A 176 3.09 23.41 -17.72
N THR A 177 1.82 23.37 -18.12
CA THR A 177 0.78 24.24 -17.58
C THR A 177 0.22 23.72 -16.25
N THR A 178 0.09 22.40 -16.11
CA THR A 178 -0.57 21.78 -14.95
C THR A 178 0.37 20.97 -14.06
N GLY A 179 1.59 20.72 -14.52
CA GLY A 179 2.56 19.81 -13.91
C GLY A 179 2.19 18.33 -14.03
N ALA A 180 1.14 18.01 -14.81
CA ALA A 180 0.75 16.64 -15.05
C ALA A 180 1.86 15.89 -15.80
N MET A 181 2.10 14.63 -15.44
CA MET A 181 3.10 13.78 -16.07
C MET A 181 2.53 12.42 -16.41
N VAL A 182 3.03 11.85 -17.50
CA VAL A 182 3.02 10.42 -17.76
C VAL A 182 4.41 9.86 -17.46
N VAL A 183 4.48 8.84 -16.61
CA VAL A 183 5.75 8.27 -16.15
C VAL A 183 5.70 6.75 -16.28
N GLN A 184 6.83 6.17 -16.71
CA GLN A 184 7.08 4.74 -16.64
C GLN A 184 7.92 4.45 -15.40
N TRP A 185 7.44 3.57 -14.52
CA TRP A 185 8.24 3.01 -13.44
C TRP A 185 8.46 1.51 -13.67
N VAL A 186 9.64 1.02 -13.29
CA VAL A 186 9.84 -0.41 -13.03
C VAL A 186 10.22 -0.56 -11.57
N ARG A 187 9.43 -1.36 -10.84
CA ARG A 187 9.70 -1.69 -9.45
C ARG A 187 10.18 -3.13 -9.31
N LYS A 188 11.24 -3.29 -8.51
CA LYS A 188 11.78 -4.59 -8.15
C LYS A 188 10.79 -5.34 -7.27
N PHE A 189 10.58 -6.61 -7.58
CA PHE A 189 9.81 -7.52 -6.74
C PHE A 189 10.67 -8.70 -6.25
N PRO A 190 10.20 -9.49 -5.28
CA PRO A 190 10.90 -10.71 -4.87
C PRO A 190 11.21 -11.62 -6.05
N PHE A 191 12.36 -12.29 -5.99
CA PHE A 191 12.94 -13.06 -7.10
C PHE A 191 12.03 -14.16 -7.69
N PHE A 192 11.07 -14.67 -6.91
CA PHE A 192 10.08 -15.65 -7.36
C PHE A 192 8.90 -15.02 -8.15
N CYS A 193 8.89 -13.71 -8.33
CA CYS A 193 7.96 -13.01 -9.20
C CYS A 193 8.73 -12.10 -10.18
N SER A 194 8.13 -11.79 -11.32
CA SER A 194 8.71 -10.81 -12.23
C SER A 194 8.60 -9.39 -11.67
N ASP A 195 9.55 -8.51 -11.95
CA ASP A 195 9.43 -7.09 -11.63
C ASP A 195 8.16 -6.49 -12.22
N ARG A 196 7.69 -5.37 -11.67
CA ARG A 196 6.43 -4.73 -12.09
C ARG A 196 6.70 -3.46 -12.85
N GLU A 197 6.03 -3.31 -13.99
CA GLU A 197 6.02 -2.08 -14.77
C GLU A 197 4.73 -1.33 -14.53
N TYR A 198 4.84 -0.02 -14.37
CA TYR A 198 3.73 0.89 -14.18
C TYR A 198 3.82 1.98 -15.25
N LEU A 199 2.72 2.22 -15.94
CA LEU A 199 2.52 3.40 -16.77
C LEU A 199 1.49 4.26 -16.05
N ILE A 200 1.94 5.37 -15.48
CA ILE A 200 1.16 6.17 -14.54
C ILE A 200 0.98 7.59 -15.05
N GLY A 201 -0.23 8.10 -14.91
CA GLY A 201 -0.53 9.52 -14.98
C GLY A 201 -0.51 10.10 -13.57
N ARG A 202 0.08 11.27 -13.37
CA ARG A 202 0.10 11.93 -12.06
C ARG A 202 -0.02 13.45 -12.15
N ARG A 203 -0.64 14.09 -11.16
CA ARG A 203 -0.86 15.55 -11.08
C ARG A 203 -1.01 16.02 -9.63
N ILE A 204 -0.68 17.30 -9.39
CA ILE A 204 -0.81 17.98 -8.09
C ILE A 204 -1.78 19.16 -8.18
N TRP A 205 -2.66 19.27 -7.20
CA TRP A 205 -3.45 20.46 -6.89
C TRP A 205 -3.01 21.06 -5.56
N GLN A 206 -3.15 22.38 -5.42
CA GLN A 206 -2.84 23.11 -4.19
C GLN A 206 -4.05 23.93 -3.73
N SER A 207 -4.38 23.84 -2.44
CA SER A 207 -5.33 24.71 -1.75
C SER A 207 -4.71 25.20 -0.45
N GLY A 208 -4.48 26.52 -0.33
CA GLY A 208 -3.72 27.07 0.80
C GLY A 208 -2.34 26.43 0.92
N GLN A 209 -2.05 25.84 2.08
CA GLN A 209 -0.80 25.10 2.36
C GLN A 209 -0.94 23.58 2.18
N ALA A 210 -2.09 23.11 1.69
CA ALA A 210 -2.34 21.70 1.44
C ALA A 210 -2.12 21.34 -0.05
N TYR A 211 -1.56 20.15 -0.27
CA TYR A 211 -1.36 19.57 -1.59
C TYR A 211 -2.14 18.27 -1.73
N TYR A 212 -2.82 18.14 -2.87
CA TYR A 212 -3.61 16.97 -3.24
C TYR A 212 -2.95 16.35 -4.46
N CYS A 213 -2.35 15.18 -4.29
CA CYS A 213 -1.55 14.53 -5.32
C CYS A 213 -2.23 13.22 -5.72
N VAL A 214 -2.44 13.01 -7.02
CA VAL A 214 -2.99 11.75 -7.54
C VAL A 214 -2.00 11.14 -8.52
N THR A 215 -1.80 9.84 -8.40
CA THR A 215 -1.09 8.98 -9.35
C THR A 215 -1.97 7.77 -9.65
N LYS A 216 -2.28 7.53 -10.92
CA LYS A 216 -3.09 6.36 -11.34
C LYS A 216 -2.50 5.67 -12.56
N GLY A 217 -2.75 4.38 -12.70
CA GLY A 217 -2.40 3.61 -13.88
C GLY A 217 -3.16 4.12 -15.10
N ILE A 218 -2.48 4.18 -16.25
CA ILE A 218 -3.07 4.67 -17.50
C ILE A 218 -2.73 3.74 -18.67
N PRO A 219 -3.62 3.64 -19.68
CA PRO A 219 -3.26 3.03 -20.94
C PRO A 219 -2.27 3.93 -21.69
N TYR A 220 -1.20 3.34 -22.19
CA TYR A 220 -0.20 4.05 -22.99
C TYR A 220 0.32 3.16 -24.12
N PRO A 221 -0.34 3.17 -25.30
CA PRO A 221 -0.08 2.23 -26.39
C PRO A 221 1.35 2.27 -26.93
N SER A 222 2.03 3.42 -26.87
CA SER A 222 3.39 3.61 -27.38
C SER A 222 4.46 2.85 -26.60
N VAL A 223 4.14 2.31 -25.41
CA VAL A 223 5.00 1.37 -24.68
C VAL A 223 4.35 -0.01 -24.72
N PRO A 224 4.80 -0.92 -25.61
CA PRO A 224 4.23 -2.27 -25.74
C PRO A 224 4.37 -3.08 -24.46
N ARG A 225 3.39 -3.95 -24.18
CA ARG A 225 3.44 -4.86 -23.03
C ARG A 225 4.52 -5.91 -23.24
N ARG A 226 5.32 -6.15 -22.21
CA ARG A 226 6.30 -7.25 -22.15
C ARG A 226 5.82 -8.33 -21.18
N SER A 227 6.35 -9.54 -21.34
CA SER A 227 6.13 -10.62 -20.37
C SER A 227 6.88 -10.38 -19.06
N LYS A 228 8.04 -9.72 -19.14
CA LYS A 228 8.88 -9.27 -18.02
C LYS A 228 9.46 -7.89 -18.33
N PRO A 229 9.38 -6.90 -17.42
CA PRO A 229 8.53 -6.87 -16.21
C PRO A 229 7.03 -7.05 -16.51
N ARG A 230 6.25 -7.53 -15.53
CA ARG A 230 4.78 -7.64 -15.63
C ARG A 230 4.15 -6.26 -15.46
N ARG A 231 3.37 -5.81 -16.43
CA ARG A 231 2.63 -4.54 -16.32
C ARG A 231 1.49 -4.63 -15.29
N VAL A 232 1.38 -3.61 -14.46
CA VAL A 232 0.28 -3.38 -13.51
C VAL A 232 -0.65 -2.33 -14.09
N ASP A 233 -1.85 -2.75 -14.48
CA ASP A 233 -2.84 -1.88 -15.13
C ASP A 233 -3.70 -1.14 -14.10
N LEU A 234 -4.19 -1.86 -13.09
CA LEU A 234 -4.92 -1.27 -11.97
C LEU A 234 -3.93 -0.76 -10.92
N TYR A 235 -3.72 0.55 -10.92
CA TYR A 235 -2.90 1.24 -9.93
C TYR A 235 -3.56 2.55 -9.52
N TYR A 236 -3.68 2.80 -8.22
CA TYR A 236 -4.07 4.09 -7.67
C TYR A 236 -3.25 4.39 -6.42
N SER A 237 -2.68 5.58 -6.35
CA SER A 237 -2.00 6.10 -5.18
C SER A 237 -2.23 7.60 -5.09
N SER A 238 -2.74 8.07 -3.97
CA SER A 238 -2.98 9.49 -3.75
C SER A 238 -2.52 9.93 -2.38
N TRP A 239 -2.25 11.24 -2.27
CA TRP A 239 -1.63 11.85 -1.11
C TRP A 239 -2.33 13.18 -0.80
N CYS A 240 -2.69 13.42 0.46
CA CYS A 240 -3.00 14.75 0.98
C CYS A 240 -1.88 15.14 1.93
N ILE A 241 -1.18 16.23 1.60
CA ILE A 241 0.00 16.72 2.33
C ILE A 241 -0.37 18.08 2.91
N ARG A 242 -0.28 18.24 4.24
CA ARG A 242 -0.69 19.48 4.91
C ARG A 242 0.12 19.75 6.18
N PRO A 243 0.25 21.02 6.60
CA PRO A 243 0.92 21.33 7.86
C PRO A 243 0.06 20.87 9.04
N VAL A 244 0.72 20.44 10.12
CA VAL A 244 0.09 20.09 11.40
C VAL A 244 0.98 20.55 12.56
N GLU A 245 0.39 20.66 13.74
CA GLU A 245 1.13 21.02 14.95
C GLU A 245 2.19 19.96 15.28
N SER A 246 3.35 20.42 15.76
CA SER A 246 4.38 19.52 16.28
C SER A 246 3.92 18.81 17.55
N ARG A 247 4.37 17.58 17.72
CA ARG A 247 4.21 16.83 18.98
C ARG A 247 4.92 17.46 20.18
N ARG A 248 5.75 18.48 19.96
CA ARG A 248 6.39 19.26 21.02
C ARG A 248 5.40 20.09 21.83
N GLY A 249 4.18 20.33 21.32
CA GLY A 249 3.13 21.05 22.04
C GLY A 249 3.41 22.56 22.18
N ASP A 250 4.22 23.11 21.28
CA ASP A 250 4.53 24.55 21.20
C ASP A 250 3.48 25.36 20.42
N GLY A 251 2.46 24.68 19.87
CA GLY A 251 1.42 25.27 19.02
C GLY A 251 1.90 25.67 17.63
N LEU A 252 3.14 25.33 17.26
CA LEU A 252 3.71 25.69 15.96
C LEU A 252 3.41 24.60 14.92
N MET A 253 3.02 25.05 13.71
CA MET A 253 2.74 24.20 12.54
C MET A 253 4.03 23.79 11.81
N THR A 254 4.99 23.24 12.56
CA THR A 254 6.33 22.86 12.05
C THR A 254 6.40 21.42 11.56
N SER A 255 5.31 20.66 11.68
CA SER A 255 5.22 19.28 11.21
C SER A 255 4.38 19.17 9.95
N CYS A 256 4.61 18.10 9.20
CA CYS A 256 3.86 17.80 7.98
C CYS A 256 3.14 16.47 8.12
N GLU A 257 1.82 16.48 7.91
CA GLU A 257 1.00 15.29 7.80
C GLU A 257 0.86 14.87 6.34
N VAL A 258 0.91 13.57 6.14
CA VAL A 258 0.69 12.91 4.87
C VAL A 258 -0.35 11.82 5.07
N LEU A 259 -1.54 12.05 4.51
CA LEU A 259 -2.54 11.00 4.30
C LEU A 259 -2.29 10.36 2.96
N LEU A 260 -2.14 9.04 2.93
CA LEU A 260 -1.95 8.25 1.71
C LEU A 260 -3.09 7.26 1.56
N PHE A 261 -3.60 7.14 0.34
CA PHE A 261 -4.58 6.13 -0.06
C PHE A 261 -4.05 5.36 -1.26
N HIS A 262 -4.17 4.03 -1.23
CA HIS A 262 -3.52 3.21 -2.22
C HIS A 262 -4.18 1.85 -2.42
N HIS A 263 -4.27 1.44 -3.68
CA HIS A 263 -4.59 0.08 -4.08
C HIS A 263 -4.01 -0.23 -5.46
N GLU A 264 -3.67 -1.48 -5.72
CA GLU A 264 -3.14 -1.93 -7.00
C GLU A 264 -3.39 -3.42 -7.18
N ASP A 265 -3.48 -3.87 -8.44
CA ASP A 265 -3.42 -5.29 -8.78
C ASP A 265 -1.99 -5.70 -9.20
N MET A 266 -1.22 -6.12 -8.20
CA MET A 266 0.16 -6.59 -8.37
C MET A 266 0.28 -7.92 -9.16
N GLY A 267 -0.84 -8.59 -9.46
CA GLY A 267 -0.83 -9.92 -10.08
C GLY A 267 -0.41 -11.04 -9.16
N ILE A 268 -0.64 -10.88 -7.87
CA ILE A 268 -0.39 -11.89 -6.86
C ILE A 268 -1.67 -12.11 -6.05
N PRO A 269 -1.89 -13.32 -5.52
CA PRO A 269 -3.00 -13.58 -4.62
C PRO A 269 -3.06 -12.55 -3.49
N TRP A 270 -4.23 -11.95 -3.26
CA TRP A 270 -4.38 -10.85 -2.31
C TRP A 270 -4.06 -11.26 -0.88
N GLU A 271 -4.28 -12.51 -0.49
CA GLU A 271 -3.87 -13.00 0.84
C GLU A 271 -2.36 -12.98 1.03
N LEU A 272 -1.59 -13.31 -0.02
CA LEU A 272 -0.15 -13.14 0.00
C LEU A 272 0.20 -11.64 0.09
N ALA A 273 -0.49 -10.78 -0.67
CA ALA A 273 -0.32 -9.33 -0.61
C ALA A 273 -0.47 -8.79 0.82
N LYS A 274 -1.57 -9.15 1.48
CA LYS A 274 -1.89 -8.78 2.86
C LYS A 274 -0.86 -9.31 3.85
N LEU A 275 -0.46 -10.59 3.71
CA LEU A 275 0.57 -11.20 4.55
C LEU A 275 1.90 -10.48 4.41
N GLY A 276 2.25 -10.13 3.16
CA GLY A 276 3.18 -9.09 2.77
C GLY A 276 3.04 -7.93 3.74
N VAL A 277 2.15 -6.99 3.45
CA VAL A 277 1.98 -5.73 4.19
C VAL A 277 2.16 -5.85 5.71
N ARG A 278 1.48 -6.82 6.31
CA ARG A 278 1.47 -7.01 7.76
C ARG A 278 2.87 -7.19 8.36
N GLN A 279 3.79 -7.87 7.67
CA GLN A 279 5.06 -8.29 8.27
C GLN A 279 6.20 -7.27 8.15
N GLY A 280 6.14 -6.34 7.21
CA GLY A 280 7.26 -5.43 6.93
C GLY A 280 6.86 -4.10 6.31
N MET A 281 5.57 -3.72 6.37
CA MET A 281 5.16 -2.34 6.11
C MET A 281 5.99 -1.39 6.96
N TRP A 282 6.19 -1.72 8.24
CA TRP A 282 7.01 -0.89 9.11
C TRP A 282 8.48 -0.80 8.67
N GLY A 283 9.08 -1.93 8.27
CA GLY A 283 10.47 -1.96 7.84
C GLY A 283 10.73 -1.22 6.53
N ALA A 284 9.72 -1.15 5.65
CA ALA A 284 9.71 -0.30 4.48
C ALA A 284 9.49 1.18 4.81
N VAL A 285 8.43 1.49 5.55
CA VAL A 285 8.01 2.87 5.88
C VAL A 285 9.06 3.60 6.69
N LYS A 286 9.73 2.93 7.63
CA LYS A 286 10.81 3.56 8.43
C LYS A 286 11.98 4.07 7.58
N LYS A 287 12.15 3.60 6.33
CA LYS A 287 13.18 4.11 5.41
C LYS A 287 12.82 5.47 4.79
N ILE A 288 11.55 5.85 4.81
CA ILE A 288 11.09 7.13 4.27
C ILE A 288 11.72 8.28 5.04
N GLU A 289 11.75 8.20 6.37
CA GLU A 289 12.30 9.25 7.24
C GLU A 289 13.78 9.58 6.94
N PRO A 290 14.74 8.62 6.97
CA PRO A 290 16.11 8.94 6.60
C PRO A 290 16.24 9.38 5.12
N GLY A 291 15.37 8.92 4.22
CA GLY A 291 15.28 9.42 2.85
C GLY A 291 14.89 10.91 2.80
N LEU A 292 13.86 11.30 3.55
CA LEU A 292 13.39 12.68 3.68
C LEU A 292 14.48 13.57 4.26
N ARG A 293 15.20 13.12 5.31
CA ARG A 293 16.30 13.89 5.89
C ARG A 293 17.48 14.06 4.93
N LYS A 294 17.77 13.05 4.11
CA LYS A 294 18.75 13.21 3.02
C LYS A 294 18.28 14.25 2.00
N TYR A 295 17.00 14.23 1.63
CA TYR A 295 16.42 15.22 0.72
C TYR A 295 16.52 16.64 1.26
N GLN A 296 16.13 16.83 2.53
CA GLN A 296 16.20 18.11 3.21
C GLN A 296 17.62 18.67 3.25
N LYS A 297 18.62 17.82 3.54
CA LYS A 297 20.04 18.20 3.47
C LYS A 297 20.46 18.59 2.06
N ALA A 298 20.09 17.80 1.05
CA ALA A 298 20.40 18.11 -0.35
C ALA A 298 19.82 19.48 -0.77
N ARG A 299 18.58 19.80 -0.39
CA ARG A 299 17.97 21.10 -0.64
C ARG A 299 18.68 22.24 0.09
N ALA A 300 19.03 22.03 1.37
CA ALA A 300 19.75 23.03 2.17
C ALA A 300 21.17 23.32 1.63
N SER A 301 21.82 22.32 1.03
CA SER A 301 23.13 22.46 0.36
C SER A 301 23.05 23.12 -1.02
N GLY A 302 21.85 23.46 -1.51
CA GLY A 302 21.67 24.10 -2.82
C GLY A 302 21.82 23.14 -4.01
N GLU A 303 21.64 21.82 -3.82
CA GLU A 303 21.60 20.91 -4.96
C GLU A 303 20.47 21.31 -5.93
N PRO A 304 20.67 21.24 -7.26
CA PRO A 304 19.63 21.57 -8.22
C PRO A 304 18.43 20.61 -8.08
N PHE A 305 17.24 21.08 -8.41
CA PHE A 305 16.05 20.23 -8.46
C PHE A 305 16.13 19.30 -9.67
N SER A 306 15.63 18.07 -9.50
CA SER A 306 15.40 17.17 -10.63
C SER A 306 14.28 17.67 -11.53
N ARG A 307 14.09 17.08 -12.72
CA ARG A 307 12.97 17.45 -13.59
C ARG A 307 11.64 17.17 -12.89
N CYS A 308 11.53 16.04 -12.20
CA CYS A 308 10.35 15.67 -11.43
C CYS A 308 10.05 16.68 -10.30
N ALA A 309 11.07 17.11 -9.55
CA ALA A 309 10.90 18.08 -8.48
C ALA A 309 10.49 19.46 -9.03
N HIS A 310 11.06 19.89 -10.15
CA HIS A 310 10.61 21.11 -10.84
C HIS A 310 9.13 21.04 -11.25
N LEU A 311 8.68 19.91 -11.78
CA LEU A 311 7.27 19.71 -12.15
C LEU A 311 6.34 19.66 -10.92
N ALA A 312 6.84 19.29 -9.73
CA ALA A 312 6.06 19.35 -8.49
C ALA A 312 5.67 20.79 -8.09
N HIS A 313 6.46 21.78 -8.50
CA HIS A 313 6.21 23.20 -8.25
C HIS A 313 5.14 23.77 -9.18
N ILE A 314 4.91 23.13 -10.33
CA ILE A 314 3.84 23.46 -11.25
C ILE A 314 2.60 22.69 -10.80
N ASN A 315 1.73 23.35 -10.04
CA ASN A 315 0.51 22.74 -9.52
C ASN A 315 -0.72 23.59 -9.84
N THR A 316 -1.87 22.93 -9.92
CA THR A 316 -3.14 23.59 -10.19
C THR A 316 -3.71 24.16 -8.90
N LYS A 317 -3.86 25.48 -8.83
CA LYS A 317 -4.48 26.13 -7.66
C LYS A 317 -5.99 25.88 -7.68
N VAL A 318 -6.55 25.53 -6.53
CA VAL A 318 -8.00 25.38 -6.33
C VAL A 318 -8.41 26.18 -5.10
N SER A 319 -9.61 26.77 -5.14
CA SER A 319 -10.11 27.57 -4.01
C SER A 319 -10.53 26.66 -2.85
N ALA A 320 -10.39 27.16 -1.62
CA ALA A 320 -10.90 26.47 -0.45
C ALA A 320 -12.43 26.28 -0.52
N ASP A 321 -13.15 27.23 -1.10
CA ASP A 321 -14.61 27.15 -1.21
C ASP A 321 -15.06 26.06 -2.20
N TYR A 322 -14.30 25.82 -3.27
CA TYR A 322 -14.55 24.69 -4.17
C TYR A 322 -14.38 23.36 -3.42
N LEU A 323 -13.31 23.21 -2.62
CA LEU A 323 -13.11 22.01 -1.82
C LEU A 323 -14.23 21.80 -0.79
N LYS A 324 -14.64 22.86 -0.09
CA LYS A 324 -15.79 22.81 0.84
C LYS A 324 -17.09 22.42 0.15
N THR A 325 -17.30 22.86 -1.09
CA THR A 325 -18.49 22.47 -1.86
C THR A 325 -18.51 20.96 -2.10
N ILE A 326 -17.37 20.38 -2.50
CA ILE A 326 -17.23 18.91 -2.65
C ILE A 326 -17.52 18.19 -1.32
N GLU A 327 -17.06 18.75 -0.21
CA GLU A 327 -17.30 18.21 1.14
C GLU A 327 -18.79 18.25 1.53
N ASN A 328 -19.50 19.31 1.15
CA ASN A 328 -20.89 19.57 1.49
C ASN A 328 -21.89 18.83 0.58
N ASP A 329 -21.61 18.72 -0.73
CA ASP A 329 -22.44 17.96 -1.67
C ASP A 329 -22.58 16.48 -1.25
N CYS A 330 -21.62 15.97 -0.48
CA CYS A 330 -21.69 14.63 0.11
C CYS A 330 -22.68 14.51 1.28
N GLN A 331 -23.18 15.62 1.84
CA GLN A 331 -24.08 15.64 2.99
C GLN A 331 -25.55 15.58 2.55
N ASP A 332 -25.91 16.24 1.44
CA ASP A 332 -27.28 16.32 0.92
C ASP A 332 -27.81 15.02 0.30
N SER A 333 -26.94 14.05 -0.01
CA SER A 333 -27.34 12.72 -0.50
C SER A 333 -27.90 11.79 0.62
N SER A 334 -27.90 12.23 1.88
CA SER A 334 -28.33 11.42 3.03
C SER A 334 -29.63 11.88 3.71
N VAL A 335 -30.37 12.84 3.13
CA VAL A 335 -31.69 13.19 3.67
C VAL A 335 -32.70 12.15 3.21
N VAL A 336 -33.04 11.26 4.14
CA VAL A 336 -34.28 10.47 4.10
C VAL A 336 -35.43 11.45 3.88
N GLU A 337 -36.14 11.29 2.76
CA GLU A 337 -37.43 11.92 2.48
C GLU A 337 -38.40 11.63 3.64
N GLU A 338 -38.42 12.50 4.65
CA GLU A 338 -39.51 12.59 5.60
C GLU A 338 -40.68 13.24 4.86
N HIS A 339 -41.50 12.39 4.26
CA HIS A 339 -42.77 12.76 3.66
C HIS A 339 -43.69 13.35 4.74
N ASN A 340 -43.69 14.68 4.85
CA ASN A 340 -44.67 15.44 5.61
C ASN A 340 -46.02 15.42 4.87
N ASN A 341 -46.85 14.41 5.14
CA ASN A 341 -48.26 14.44 4.78
C ASN A 341 -49.10 14.82 6.01
N THR A 342 -49.67 16.03 5.99
CA THR A 342 -50.81 16.48 6.80
C THR A 342 -51.84 16.98 5.78
N LEU A 343 -53.13 16.64 5.72
CA LEU A 343 -54.13 16.09 6.63
C LEU A 343 -55.05 15.15 5.82
N GLU A 344 -55.56 14.08 6.43
CA GLU A 344 -57.01 13.82 6.43
C GLU A 344 -57.41 13.14 7.75
N LYS A 345 -58.48 13.68 8.33
CA LYS A 345 -59.06 13.30 9.62
C LYS A 345 -60.17 12.27 9.35
N GLN A 346 -60.01 11.04 9.84
CA GLN A 346 -61.15 10.14 10.06
C GLN A 346 -61.00 9.34 11.35
N GLU A 347 -62.17 9.09 11.93
CA GLU A 347 -62.44 8.75 13.33
C GLU A 347 -62.09 7.32 13.73
N GLY A 348 -61.61 7.22 14.99
CA GLY A 348 -61.86 6.18 15.98
C GLY A 348 -62.21 4.75 15.56
N LYS A 349 -61.37 3.78 16.00
CA LYS A 349 -61.80 2.61 16.79
C LYS A 349 -60.62 1.81 17.38
N SER A 350 -60.78 1.55 18.68
CA SER A 350 -60.17 0.59 19.63
C SER A 350 -59.04 -0.35 19.20
N ILE A 351 -58.02 -0.38 20.08
CA ILE A 351 -57.05 -1.46 20.30
C ILE A 351 -57.77 -2.74 20.80
N PRO A 352 -57.28 -3.93 20.42
CA PRO A 352 -57.15 -5.00 21.40
C PRO A 352 -55.73 -5.56 21.49
N LYS A 353 -55.35 -5.78 22.75
CA LYS A 353 -54.13 -6.39 23.24
C LYS A 353 -54.05 -7.85 22.77
N LEU A 354 -52.89 -8.29 22.27
CA LEU A 354 -52.47 -9.69 22.39
C LEU A 354 -51.06 -9.74 22.99
N LEU A 355 -50.98 -10.36 24.16
CA LEU A 355 -49.78 -10.69 24.92
C LEU A 355 -49.06 -11.90 24.29
N VAL A 356 -47.72 -11.83 24.34
CA VAL A 356 -46.78 -12.85 24.87
C VAL A 356 -46.77 -14.23 24.22
N ILE A 357 -45.61 -14.61 23.65
CA ILE A 357 -44.76 -15.78 24.00
C ILE A 357 -43.53 -15.74 23.06
N GLY A 358 -42.31 -15.84 23.60
CA GLY A 358 -41.15 -16.30 22.81
C GLY A 358 -39.84 -15.51 22.87
N GLY A 359 -39.42 -15.01 24.04
CA GLY A 359 -38.03 -14.66 24.31
C GLY A 359 -37.24 -15.84 24.89
N ALA A 360 -35.92 -15.80 24.72
CA ALA A 360 -34.88 -16.61 25.39
C ALA A 360 -34.42 -17.92 24.72
N VAL A 361 -33.76 -17.82 23.56
CA VAL A 361 -32.64 -18.70 23.19
C VAL A 361 -31.61 -17.84 22.41
N LEU A 362 -30.37 -17.80 22.90
CA LEU A 362 -29.15 -17.24 22.28
C LEU A 362 -28.74 -15.78 22.60
N LEU A 363 -28.83 -15.38 23.87
CA LEU A 363 -27.99 -14.34 24.48
C LEU A 363 -27.28 -14.90 25.73
N ALA A 364 -26.42 -15.89 25.51
CA ALA A 364 -25.37 -16.42 26.38
C ALA A 364 -24.64 -17.45 25.49
N CYS A 365 -23.51 -17.14 24.89
CA CYS A 365 -22.19 -17.45 25.46
C CYS A 365 -21.09 -16.61 24.76
N SER A 366 -21.22 -15.29 24.79
CA SER A 366 -20.04 -14.44 24.81
C SER A 366 -19.47 -14.50 26.23
N LEU A 367 -18.18 -14.84 26.36
CA LEU A 367 -17.40 -14.97 27.60
C LEU A 367 -17.37 -16.39 28.16
N ASP A 368 -16.48 -17.22 27.62
CA ASP A 368 -15.52 -17.85 28.54
C ASP A 368 -14.14 -17.96 27.87
N GLN A 369 -13.17 -17.29 28.50
CA GLN A 369 -11.75 -17.36 28.21
C GLN A 369 -11.17 -18.48 29.06
N GLY A 370 -10.47 -19.47 28.50
CA GLY A 370 -9.66 -20.34 29.35
C GLY A 370 -9.28 -21.70 28.75
N LEU A 371 -7.99 -21.81 28.43
CA LEU A 371 -7.23 -23.05 28.34
C LEU A 371 -7.33 -23.88 29.64
N LEU A 372 -7.06 -25.20 29.54
CA LEU A 372 -6.86 -26.22 30.60
C LEU A 372 -8.16 -26.98 30.98
N THR A 373 -8.30 -28.31 30.97
CA THR A 373 -7.35 -29.43 30.90
C THR A 373 -8.09 -30.72 30.50
N LYS A 374 -7.37 -31.57 29.76
CA LYS A 374 -7.46 -33.04 29.58
C LYS A 374 -8.50 -33.83 30.40
N ALA A 375 -9.24 -34.66 29.66
CA ALA A 375 -9.34 -36.11 29.87
C ALA A 375 -9.56 -36.61 31.31
N VAL A 376 -10.73 -36.33 31.87
CA VAL A 376 -11.47 -37.17 32.82
C VAL A 376 -12.93 -36.79 32.56
N ILE A 377 -13.74 -37.53 31.83
CA ILE A 377 -14.65 -38.57 32.36
C ILE A 377 -14.97 -39.50 31.17
N PHE A 378 -14.10 -40.47 30.92
CA PHE A 378 -14.53 -41.76 30.37
C PHE A 378 -15.00 -42.58 31.58
N GLY A 379 -16.28 -42.96 31.66
CA GLY A 379 -16.68 -43.95 32.67
C GLY A 379 -18.06 -43.86 33.30
N VAL A 380 -19.13 -43.60 32.54
CA VAL A 380 -20.48 -44.03 32.96
C VAL A 380 -21.20 -44.68 31.77
N ALA A 381 -20.55 -45.69 31.19
CA ALA A 381 -21.17 -46.63 30.27
C ALA A 381 -21.02 -48.04 30.85
N ARG A 382 -21.72 -48.32 31.94
CA ARG A 382 -22.10 -49.67 32.37
C ARG A 382 -23.21 -49.59 33.42
N ARG A 383 -24.27 -50.37 33.18
CA ARG A 383 -25.38 -50.73 34.09
C ARG A 383 -26.50 -49.69 34.29
N PHE A 384 -27.37 -49.59 33.30
CA PHE A 384 -28.78 -49.94 33.49
C PHE A 384 -29.22 -50.83 32.33
N ALA A 385 -28.83 -52.10 32.42
CA ALA A 385 -29.40 -53.15 31.60
C ALA A 385 -30.68 -53.65 32.29
N LYS A 386 -31.75 -53.74 31.50
CA LYS A 386 -32.86 -54.70 31.59
C LYS A 386 -33.84 -54.59 32.77
N ILE A 387 -35.01 -54.06 32.45
CA ILE A 387 -36.35 -54.65 32.64
C ILE A 387 -37.29 -53.76 31.78
N GLY A 388 -37.81 -54.23 30.65
CA GLY A 388 -39.01 -55.08 30.53
C GLY A 388 -40.26 -54.20 30.71
N ARG A 389 -41.31 -54.19 29.89
CA ARG A 389 -41.85 -55.09 28.86
C ARG A 389 -43.08 -54.37 28.28
N ARG A 390 -43.40 -54.69 27.01
CA ARG A 390 -44.75 -54.77 26.40
C ARG A 390 -45.62 -53.49 26.34
N LEU A 391 -45.83 -52.98 25.14
CA LEU A 391 -46.92 -53.43 24.26
C LEU A 391 -46.48 -53.32 22.80
#